data_AF-A0A7S0Z3F1-F1
#
_entry.id   AF-A0A7S0Z3F1-F1
#
_cell.length_a   1.000
_cell.length_b   1.000
_cell.length_c   1.000
_cell.angle_alpha   90.00
_cell.angle_beta   90.00
_cell.angle_gamma   90.00
#
_symmetry.space_group_name_H-M   'P 1'
#
loop_
_entity.id
_entity.type
_entity.pdbx_description
1 polymer ?
#
loop_
_entity_poly.entity_id
_entity_poly.type
_entity_poly.pdbx_seq_one_letter_code
_entity_poly.pdbx_strand_id
1 'polypeptide(L)'
;ARLGGAASPRGVALMRHLEEAAVGLAGRPGPPAFSAQGVATVLNSFSQAGLLGLPLFRAMSGAAMSLPPGSIAPQDVSNILNAQARIAARDDALVAHMAA
;
A
#
# COMPACT_ATOMS: atom_id res chain seq x y z
N ALA A 1 -0.05 5.00 -21.40
CA ALA A 1 1.43 5.01 -21.29
C ALA A 1 1.82 4.10 -20.14
N ARG A 2 2.16 2.84 -20.44
CA ARG A 2 2.68 1.86 -19.48
C ARG A 2 4.19 2.02 -19.43
N LEU A 3 4.82 1.88 -18.27
CA LEU A 3 6.26 1.98 -18.08
C LEU A 3 6.96 0.94 -18.98
N GLY A 4 7.30 1.35 -20.20
CA GLY A 4 7.96 0.55 -21.24
C GLY A 4 9.47 0.80 -21.32
N GLY A 5 10.09 1.27 -20.23
CA GLY A 5 11.53 1.29 -20.07
C GLY A 5 11.88 0.33 -18.94
N ALA A 6 12.74 -0.66 -19.21
CA ALA A 6 13.26 -1.55 -18.18
C ALA A 6 13.71 -0.70 -16.97
N ALA A 7 13.08 -0.89 -15.81
CA ALA A 7 13.45 -0.16 -14.61
C ALA A 7 14.94 -0.34 -14.38
N SER A 8 15.70 0.76 -14.29
CA SER A 8 17.14 0.66 -14.10
C SER A 8 17.44 -0.13 -12.82
N PRO A 9 18.56 -0.88 -12.75
CA PRO A 9 18.91 -1.64 -11.55
C PRO A 9 18.90 -0.79 -10.27
N ARG A 10 19.29 0.49 -10.37
CA ARG A 10 19.22 1.46 -9.28
C ARG A 10 17.78 1.78 -8.84
N GLY A 11 16.85 1.92 -9.79
CA GLY A 11 15.44 2.16 -9.50
C GLY A 11 14.80 0.99 -8.75
N VAL A 12 15.09 -0.24 -9.19
CA VAL A 12 14.60 -1.46 -8.50
C VAL A 12 15.18 -1.57 -7.09
N ALA A 13 16.48 -1.29 -6.92
CA ALA A 13 17.12 -1.32 -5.60
C ALA A 13 16.53 -0.28 -4.65
N LEU A 14 16.28 0.95 -5.13
CA LEU A 14 15.61 1.98 -4.34
C LEU A 14 14.20 1.56 -3.92
N MET A 15 13.41 1.01 -4.85
CA MET A 15 12.04 0.57 -4.53
C MET A 15 12.03 -0.54 -3.49
N ARG A 16 12.96 -1.50 -3.57
CA ARG A 16 13.11 -2.55 -2.55
C ARG A 16 13.47 -1.98 -1.18
N HIS A 17 14.40 -1.03 -1.13
CA HIS A 17 14.77 -0.35 0.11
C HIS A 17 13.57 0.40 0.72
N LEU A 18 12.75 1.05 -0.12
CA LEU A 18 11.53 1.72 0.31
C LEU A 18 10.47 0.73 0.82
N GLU A 19 10.33 -0.44 0.19
CA GLU A 19 9.46 -1.52 0.68
C GLU A 19 9.90 -1.99 2.07
N GLU A 20 11.19 -2.30 2.26
CA GLU A 20 11.73 -2.74 3.55
C GLU A 20 11.52 -1.68 4.64
N ALA A 21 11.77 -0.40 4.31
CA ALA A 21 11.54 0.71 5.22
C ALA A 21 10.06 0.87 5.58
N ALA A 22 9.15 0.77 4.60
CA ALA A 22 7.72 0.90 4.83
C ALA A 22 7.16 -0.25 5.69
N VAL A 23 7.58 -1.48 5.42
CA VAL A 23 7.24 -2.65 6.24
C VAL A 23 7.75 -2.46 7.68
N GLY A 24 9.00 -2.02 7.83
CA GLY A 24 9.60 -1.76 9.13
C GLY A 24 8.89 -0.65 9.92
N LEU A 25 8.41 0.41 9.25
CA LEU A 25 7.66 1.50 9.88
C LEU A 25 6.25 1.07 10.30
N ALA A 26 5.55 0.32 9.45
CA ALA A 26 4.20 -0.14 9.72
C ALA A 26 4.12 -1.12 10.91
N GLY A 27 5.18 -1.88 11.17
CA GLY A 27 5.25 -2.82 12.29
C GLY A 27 5.69 -2.21 13.64
N ARG A 28 6.00 -0.90 13.70
CA ARG A 28 6.47 -0.29 14.94
C ARG A 28 5.32 -0.08 15.93
N PRO A 29 5.54 -0.35 17.23
CA PRO A 29 4.57 0.02 18.25
C PRO A 29 4.49 1.55 18.36
N GLY A 30 3.29 2.08 18.57
CA GLY A 30 3.05 3.51 18.72
C GLY A 30 1.91 4.02 17.84
N PRO A 31 1.83 5.35 17.64
CA PRO A 31 0.82 5.93 16.75
C PRO A 31 1.02 5.45 15.31
N PRO A 32 -0.05 5.46 14.48
CA PRO A 32 0.03 5.04 13.08
C PRO A 32 1.15 5.77 12.34
N ALA A 33 2.08 5.01 11.77
CA ALA A 33 3.20 5.58 11.00
C ALA A 33 2.76 6.15 9.64
N PHE A 34 1.58 5.76 9.16
CA PHE A 34 1.03 6.16 7.88
C PHE A 34 -0.36 6.75 8.06
N SER A 35 -0.66 7.82 7.30
CA SER A 35 -2.02 8.30 7.09
C SER A 35 -2.76 7.44 6.05
N ALA A 36 -4.08 7.61 5.93
CA ALA A 36 -4.90 6.95 4.91
C ALA A 36 -4.34 7.22 3.49
N GLN A 37 -4.09 8.49 3.18
CA GLN A 37 -3.47 8.91 1.93
C GLN A 37 -2.09 8.30 1.72
N GLY A 38 -1.28 8.20 2.78
CA GLY A 38 0.04 7.57 2.74
C GLY A 38 -0.06 6.10 2.35
N VAL A 39 -0.95 5.34 2.99
CA VAL A 39 -1.22 3.93 2.66
C VAL A 39 -1.67 3.79 1.20
N ALA A 40 -2.68 4.57 0.79
CA ALA A 40 -3.22 4.52 -0.56
C ALA A 40 -2.16 4.84 -1.63
N THR A 41 -1.29 5.82 -1.36
CA THR A 41 -0.21 6.23 -2.26
C THR A 41 0.83 5.12 -2.42
N VAL A 42 1.25 4.49 -1.33
CA VAL A 42 2.19 3.35 -1.36
C VAL A 42 1.60 2.21 -2.19
N LEU A 43 0.39 1.76 -1.85
CA LEU A 43 -0.27 0.64 -2.53
C LEU A 43 -0.49 0.91 -4.03
N ASN A 44 -0.98 2.09 -4.39
CA ASN A 44 -1.24 2.42 -5.80
C ASN A 44 0.08 2.55 -6.59
N SER A 45 1.11 3.16 -6.03
CA SER A 45 2.40 3.36 -6.71
C SER A 45 3.15 2.05 -6.93
N PHE A 46 3.27 1.22 -5.89
CA PHE A 46 3.97 -0.07 -5.99
C PHE A 46 3.21 -1.06 -6.87
N SER A 47 1.87 -1.09 -6.81
CA SER A 47 1.08 -1.95 -7.70
C SER A 47 1.19 -1.51 -9.16
N GLN A 48 1.22 -0.20 -9.44
CA GLN A 48 1.42 0.32 -10.80
C GLN A 48 2.80 -0.02 -11.36
N ALA A 49 3.82 -0.03 -10.50
CA ALA A 49 5.18 -0.42 -10.87
C ALA A 49 5.34 -1.94 -11.03
N GLY A 50 4.35 -2.76 -10.67
CA GLY A 50 4.47 -4.22 -10.63
C GLY A 50 5.42 -4.73 -9.54
N LEU A 51 5.63 -3.92 -8.49
CA LEU A 51 6.58 -4.18 -7.40
C LEU A 51 5.90 -4.36 -6.04
N LEU A 52 4.57 -4.38 -5.99
CA LEU A 52 3.85 -4.58 -4.74
C LEU A 52 3.90 -6.05 -4.32
N GLY A 53 4.84 -6.38 -3.44
CA GLY A 53 4.94 -7.68 -2.80
C GLY A 53 3.89 -7.90 -1.70
N LEU A 54 3.63 -9.18 -1.38
CA LEU A 54 2.74 -9.55 -0.28
C LEU A 54 3.15 -8.96 1.09
N PRO A 55 4.45 -8.87 1.46
CA PRO A 55 4.85 -8.28 2.74
C PRO A 55 4.43 -6.81 2.87
N LEU A 56 4.75 -5.99 1.84
CA LEU A 56 4.34 -4.59 1.81
C LEU A 56 2.81 -4.44 1.80
N PHE A 57 2.12 -5.25 1.00
CA PHE A 57 0.65 -5.23 0.94
C PHE A 57 0.04 -5.49 2.32
N ARG A 58 0.47 -6.54 3.02
CA ARG A 58 -0.02 -6.87 4.36
C ARG A 58 0.30 -5.80 5.39
N ALA A 59 1.50 -5.24 5.34
CA ALA A 59 1.92 -4.17 6.24
C ALA A 59 1.04 -2.91 6.06
N MET A 60 0.79 -2.52 4.82
CA MET A 60 -0.09 -1.39 4.50
C MET A 60 -1.56 -1.68 4.84
N SER A 61 -2.01 -2.92 4.67
CA SER A 61 -3.35 -3.34 5.09
C SER A 61 -3.54 -3.19 6.59
N GLY A 62 -2.61 -3.73 7.38
CA GLY A 62 -2.61 -3.57 8.84
C GLY A 62 -2.54 -2.10 9.28
N ALA A 63 -1.71 -1.29 8.60
CA ALA A 63 -1.63 0.15 8.85
C ALA A 63 -2.99 0.84 8.60
N ALA A 64 -3.65 0.58 7.48
CA ALA A 64 -4.98 1.13 7.21
C ALA A 64 -6.05 0.66 8.21
N MET A 65 -6.01 -0.62 8.63
CA MET A 65 -6.94 -1.14 9.64
C MET A 65 -6.74 -0.51 11.03
N SER A 66 -5.55 0.02 11.33
CA SER A 66 -5.28 0.75 12.58
C SER A 66 -5.79 2.20 12.57
N LEU A 67 -6.20 2.71 11.41
CA LEU A 67 -6.81 4.03 11.30
C LEU A 67 -8.27 3.99 11.75
N PRO A 68 -8.80 5.07 12.33
CA PRO A 68 -10.21 5.14 12.70
C PRO A 68 -11.13 4.80 11.52
N PRO A 69 -12.21 4.02 11.72
CA PRO A 69 -13.25 3.84 10.71
C PRO A 69 -13.78 5.20 10.24
N GLY A 70 -14.10 5.31 8.95
CA GLY A 70 -14.53 6.58 8.33
C GLY A 70 -13.44 7.64 8.13
N SER A 71 -12.19 7.46 8.60
CA SER A 71 -11.10 8.42 8.36
C SER A 71 -10.43 8.25 6.99
N ILE A 72 -10.77 7.21 6.25
CA ILE A 72 -10.21 6.90 4.93
C ILE A 72 -11.11 7.54 3.88
N ALA A 73 -10.58 8.52 3.15
CA ALA A 73 -11.37 9.24 2.16
C ALA A 73 -11.76 8.32 0.98
N PRO A 74 -12.89 8.57 0.29
CA PRO A 74 -13.33 7.75 -0.84
C PRO A 74 -12.27 7.57 -1.95
N GLN A 75 -11.45 8.59 -2.17
CA GLN A 75 -10.34 8.53 -3.12
C GLN A 75 -9.25 7.55 -2.68
N ASP A 76 -8.93 7.53 -1.39
CA ASP A 76 -7.95 6.60 -0.81
C ASP A 76 -8.47 5.16 -0.90
N VAL A 77 -9.75 4.93 -0.56
CA VAL A 77 -10.42 3.63 -0.74
C VAL A 77 -10.31 3.16 -2.20
N SER A 78 -10.62 4.05 -3.15
CA SER A 78 -10.55 3.73 -4.58
C SER A 78 -9.13 3.31 -5.02
N ASN A 79 -8.12 4.02 -4.54
CA ASN A 79 -6.71 3.70 -4.83
C ASN A 79 -6.28 2.36 -4.22
N ILE A 80 -6.70 2.07 -2.98
CA ILE A 80 -6.43 0.81 -2.28
C ILE A 80 -7.08 -0.37 -3.02
N LEU A 81 -8.35 -0.24 -3.42
CA LEU A 81 -9.06 -1.29 -4.17
C LEU A 81 -8.47 -1.51 -5.56
N ASN A 82 -8.10 -0.43 -6.26
CA ASN A 82 -7.42 -0.53 -7.56
C ASN A 82 -6.07 -1.26 -7.44
N ALA A 83 -5.31 -1.00 -6.38
CA ALA A 83 -4.07 -1.72 -6.11
C ALA A 83 -4.30 -3.22 -5.88
N GLN A 84 -5.30 -3.58 -5.06
CA GLN A 84 -5.72 -4.98 -4.82
C GLN A 84 -6.09 -5.71 -6.12
N ALA A 85 -6.90 -5.07 -6.96
CA ALA A 85 -7.30 -5.63 -8.25
C ALA A 85 -6.09 -5.90 -9.18
N ARG A 86 -5.11 -4.99 -9.20
CA ARG A 86 -3.90 -5.13 -10.04
C ARG A 86 -3.00 -6.29 -9.63
N ILE A 87 -2.90 -6.57 -8.34
CA ILE A 87 -2.06 -7.67 -7.84
C ILE A 87 -2.83 -8.98 -7.65
N ALA A 88 -4.12 -9.01 -8.03
CA ALA A 88 -5.02 -10.14 -7.84
C ALA A 88 -5.02 -10.68 -6.38
N ALA A 89 -4.80 -9.80 -5.41
CA ALA A 89 -4.83 -10.13 -3.99
C ALA A 89 -5.85 -9.22 -3.30
N ARG A 90 -6.66 -9.82 -2.45
CA ARG A 90 -7.74 -9.13 -1.74
C ARG A 90 -7.60 -9.35 -0.25
N ASP A 91 -7.82 -8.29 0.52
CA ASP A 91 -7.90 -8.35 1.98
C ASP A 91 -9.32 -7.96 2.39
N ASP A 92 -10.15 -8.98 2.63
CA ASP A 92 -11.56 -8.78 2.94
C ASP A 92 -11.79 -8.06 4.28
N ALA A 93 -10.86 -8.22 5.24
CA ALA A 93 -10.95 -7.51 6.51
C ALA A 93 -10.72 -6.01 6.31
N LEU A 94 -9.74 -5.64 5.48
CA LEU A 94 -9.53 -4.24 5.10
C LEU A 94 -10.73 -3.67 4.32
N VAL A 95 -11.31 -4.45 3.40
CA VAL A 95 -12.50 -4.01 2.65
C VAL A 95 -13.67 -3.75 3.59
N ALA A 96 -13.91 -4.64 4.56
CA ALA A 96 -14.95 -4.46 5.57
C ALA A 96 -14.69 -3.22 6.45
N HIS A 97 -13.43 -3.00 6.87
CA HIS A 97 -13.04 -1.82 7.65
C HIS A 97 -13.28 -0.50 6.92
N MET A 98 -13.00 -0.44 5.61
CA MET A 98 -13.23 0.74 4.79
C MET A 98 -14.71 0.99 4.46
N ALA A 99 -15.57 -0.01 4.65
CA ALA A 99 -17.00 0.07 4.39
C ALA A 99 -17.84 0.43 5.63
N ALA A 100 -17.21 0.47 6.81
CA ALA A 100 -17.82 0.83 8.09
C ALA A 100 -17.79 2.35 8.33
#